data_AF-A0A5Q4VJN4-F1
#
_entry.id   AF-A0A5Q4VJN4-F1
#
_cell.length_a   1.000
_cell.length_b   1.000
_cell.length_c   1.000
_cell.angle_alpha   90.00
_cell.angle_beta   90.00
_cell.angle_gamma   90.00
#
_symmetry.space_group_name_H-M   'P 1'
#
loop_
_entity.id
_entity.type
_entity.pdbx_description
1 polymer ?
#
loop_
_entity_poly.entity_id
_entity_poly.type
_entity_poly.pdbx_seq_one_letter_code
_entity_poly.pdbx_strand_id
1 'polypeptide(L)'
;MLISCGKCGKRYSVNDNRIPQGAVSVRCPYCEASVPLSASRLPEKKHKESELDETFREKSESAVERVFLKNTASFGGSIVFRLFMPFILVVLTVTSCILYSYFFSVPKLIEDQINQRAFALSRTLSSAISQPLVLRNYLAVNQSAALYAELPGVAYVSVQSRDGSLVTGLFGSMDRFDQNFARDVLARGFPVEIVHMNPIPEKATVSASNIIVGGRKIHDIGVAVRGNSGVVHVGLFMDDIDAAIMRSLRPLVAVIVLIFVAGAMGIWWVSSSLSRPLKKLTRTTEAIALGDFDKEVQIHGKGEIMDLALAVESMRIAIKSAITRLKNRQ
;
A
#
# COMPACT_ATOMS: atom_id res chain seq x y z
N MET A 1 68.40 -26.22 -27.84
CA MET A 1 67.29 -27.01 -28.44
C MET A 1 67.70 -28.46 -28.75
N LEU A 2 66.83 -29.46 -28.54
CA LEU A 2 67.03 -30.85 -28.98
C LEU A 2 66.48 -31.03 -30.40
N ILE A 3 67.34 -31.41 -31.35
CA ILE A 3 66.98 -31.56 -32.77
C ILE A 3 67.24 -33.00 -33.21
N SER A 4 66.31 -33.60 -33.95
CA SER A 4 66.47 -34.91 -34.58
C SER A 4 66.85 -34.75 -36.05
N CYS A 5 67.92 -35.40 -36.49
CA CYS A 5 68.27 -35.43 -37.91
C CYS A 5 67.35 -36.39 -38.68
N GLY A 6 66.66 -35.90 -39.71
CA GLY A 6 65.81 -36.73 -40.57
C GLY A 6 66.57 -37.76 -41.44
N LYS A 7 67.89 -37.61 -41.61
CA LYS A 7 68.71 -38.49 -42.47
C LYS A 7 69.38 -39.65 -41.71
N CYS A 8 69.81 -39.44 -40.46
CA CYS A 8 70.49 -40.47 -39.66
C CYS A 8 69.73 -40.88 -38.38
N GLY A 9 68.58 -40.26 -38.09
CA GLY A 9 67.70 -40.60 -36.97
C GLY A 9 68.23 -40.23 -35.58
N LYS A 10 69.50 -39.78 -35.44
CA LYS A 10 70.10 -39.42 -34.15
C LYS A 10 69.57 -38.08 -33.64
N ARG A 11 69.29 -38.02 -32.33
CA ARG A 11 68.92 -36.81 -31.58
C ARG A 11 70.16 -36.20 -30.94
N TYR A 12 70.37 -34.90 -31.11
CA TYR A 12 71.48 -34.16 -30.51
C TYR A 12 71.02 -32.79 -30.01
N SER A 13 71.71 -32.26 -29.01
CA SER A 13 71.41 -30.94 -28.43
C SER A 13 72.28 -29.88 -29.10
N VAL A 14 71.65 -28.82 -29.61
CA VAL A 14 72.31 -27.63 -30.15
C VAL A 14 72.13 -26.50 -29.15
N ASN A 15 73.22 -25.77 -28.86
CA ASN A 15 73.19 -24.64 -27.94
C ASN A 15 72.72 -23.37 -28.67
N ASP A 16 71.54 -22.86 -28.31
CA ASP A 16 70.85 -21.80 -29.05
C ASP A 16 71.65 -20.47 -29.07
N ASN A 17 72.50 -20.24 -28.06
CA ASN A 17 73.33 -19.03 -27.97
C ASN A 17 74.53 -18.98 -28.92
N ARG A 18 74.83 -20.07 -29.66
CA ARG A 18 75.90 -20.11 -30.68
C ARG A 18 75.38 -20.03 -32.11
N ILE A 19 74.07 -19.88 -32.32
CA ILE A 19 73.47 -19.79 -33.66
C ILE A 19 73.44 -18.31 -34.10
N PRO A 20 74.08 -17.93 -35.22
CA PRO A 20 74.01 -16.56 -35.73
C PRO A 20 72.57 -16.22 -36.15
N GLN A 21 72.11 -15.01 -35.82
CA GLN A 21 70.75 -14.56 -36.12
C GLN A 21 70.50 -14.58 -37.63
N GLY A 22 69.48 -15.32 -38.09
CA GLY A 22 69.14 -15.50 -39.51
C GLY A 22 69.61 -16.82 -40.15
N ALA A 23 70.25 -17.73 -39.41
CA ALA A 23 70.61 -19.05 -39.92
C ALA A 23 69.36 -19.92 -40.18
N VAL A 24 69.20 -20.39 -41.42
CA VAL A 24 68.02 -21.16 -41.88
C VAL A 24 68.23 -22.68 -41.73
N SER A 25 69.46 -23.15 -41.52
CA SER A 25 69.77 -24.57 -41.28
C SER A 25 71.05 -24.79 -40.46
N VAL A 26 71.16 -25.94 -39.80
CA VAL A 26 72.36 -26.38 -39.05
C VAL A 26 72.83 -27.73 -39.59
N ARG A 27 74.16 -27.97 -39.66
CA ARG A 27 74.72 -29.27 -40.05
C ARG A 27 74.68 -30.27 -38.89
N CYS A 28 74.33 -31.51 -39.20
CA CYS A 28 74.36 -32.61 -38.23
C CYS A 28 75.82 -33.03 -37.94
N PRO A 29 76.24 -33.13 -36.66
CA PRO A 29 77.62 -33.51 -36.32
C PRO A 29 77.99 -34.97 -36.62
N TYR A 30 77.02 -35.83 -36.95
CA TYR A 30 77.26 -37.26 -37.18
C TYR A 30 77.22 -37.68 -38.66
N CYS A 31 76.54 -36.94 -39.53
CA CYS A 31 76.36 -37.31 -40.93
C CYS A 31 76.46 -36.12 -41.90
N GLU A 32 76.82 -34.94 -41.39
CA GLU A 32 77.03 -33.67 -42.12
C GLU A 32 75.85 -33.14 -42.95
N ALA A 33 74.69 -33.79 -42.90
CA ALA A 33 73.48 -33.34 -43.58
C ALA A 33 72.95 -32.02 -43.00
N SER A 34 72.45 -31.14 -43.86
CA SER A 34 71.79 -29.88 -43.48
C SER A 34 70.39 -30.15 -42.92
N VAL A 35 70.10 -29.60 -41.74
CA VAL A 35 68.79 -29.71 -41.07
C VAL A 35 68.17 -28.30 -41.01
N PRO A 36 67.03 -28.04 -41.67
CA PRO A 36 66.39 -26.73 -41.65
C PRO A 36 65.85 -26.38 -40.26
N LEU A 37 66.11 -25.15 -39.82
CA LEU A 37 65.54 -24.58 -38.59
C LEU A 37 64.17 -23.98 -38.93
N SER A 38 63.12 -24.44 -38.24
CA SER A 38 61.74 -23.94 -38.45
C SER A 38 61.68 -22.43 -38.20
N ALA A 39 61.33 -21.67 -39.23
CA ALA A 39 61.27 -20.21 -39.24
C ALA A 39 60.11 -19.69 -38.38
N SER A 40 60.38 -19.38 -37.11
CA SER A 40 59.50 -18.58 -36.27
C SER A 40 60.28 -17.43 -35.63
N ARG A 41 60.58 -16.41 -36.46
CA ARG A 41 60.66 -14.96 -36.16
C ARG A 41 61.62 -14.26 -37.13
N LEU A 42 61.06 -13.55 -38.11
CA LEU A 42 61.62 -12.31 -38.67
C LEU A 42 60.44 -11.33 -38.88
N PRO A 43 60.62 -10.03 -38.59
CA PRO A 43 59.52 -9.09 -38.43
C PRO A 43 59.03 -8.57 -39.78
N GLU A 44 57.72 -8.69 -40.01
CA GLU A 44 57.03 -8.08 -41.14
C GLU A 44 56.72 -6.61 -40.80
N LYS A 45 57.03 -5.69 -41.72
CA LYS A 45 56.65 -4.27 -41.62
C LYS A 45 55.12 -4.18 -41.57
N LYS A 46 54.55 -3.97 -40.39
CA LYS A 46 53.13 -3.62 -40.23
C LYS A 46 52.87 -2.25 -40.90
N HIS A 47 52.05 -2.27 -41.95
CA HIS A 47 51.32 -1.10 -42.41
C HIS A 47 50.41 -0.60 -41.27
N LYS A 48 50.51 0.71 -40.99
CA LYS A 48 49.88 1.45 -39.88
C LYS A 48 48.33 1.49 -39.89
N GLU A 49 47.67 0.85 -40.85
CA GLU A 49 46.21 0.84 -40.98
C GLU A 49 45.53 -0.27 -40.17
N SER A 50 46.20 -1.39 -39.89
CA SER A 50 45.60 -2.53 -39.16
C SER A 50 45.47 -2.30 -37.65
N GLU A 51 46.40 -1.56 -37.03
CA GLU A 51 46.34 -1.27 -35.58
C GLU A 51 45.24 -0.26 -35.23
N LEU A 52 44.90 0.66 -36.15
CA LEU A 52 43.80 1.60 -35.93
C LEU A 52 42.45 0.88 -35.99
N ASP A 53 42.30 -0.10 -36.89
CA ASP A 53 41.05 -0.85 -37.09
C ASP A 53 40.83 -1.91 -35.97
N GLU A 54 41.88 -2.61 -35.52
CA GLU A 54 41.80 -3.52 -34.36
C GLU A 54 41.53 -2.78 -33.06
N THR A 55 42.20 -1.66 -32.79
CA THR A 55 41.94 -0.87 -31.57
C THR A 55 40.59 -0.18 -31.61
N PHE A 56 40.08 0.24 -32.78
CA PHE A 56 38.71 0.79 -32.88
C PHE A 56 37.66 -0.31 -32.69
N ARG A 57 37.90 -1.51 -33.21
CA ARG A 57 37.02 -2.67 -33.05
C ARG A 57 36.95 -3.16 -31.60
N GLU A 58 38.09 -3.33 -30.92
CA GLU A 58 38.17 -3.75 -29.51
C GLU A 58 37.60 -2.67 -28.56
N LYS A 59 37.79 -1.39 -28.90
CA LYS A 59 37.21 -0.26 -28.17
C LYS A 59 35.71 -0.09 -28.42
N SER A 60 35.19 -0.50 -29.58
CA SER A 60 33.75 -0.52 -29.86
C SER A 60 33.07 -1.73 -29.22
N GLU A 61 33.65 -2.92 -29.28
CA GLU A 61 33.15 -4.13 -28.59
C GLU A 61 33.09 -3.88 -27.07
N SER A 62 34.15 -3.33 -26.47
CA SER A 62 34.16 -3.00 -25.04
C SER A 62 33.32 -1.78 -24.64
N ALA A 63 32.98 -0.88 -25.56
CA ALA A 63 32.04 0.22 -25.31
C ALA A 63 30.59 -0.27 -25.39
N VAL A 64 30.28 -1.12 -26.38
CA VAL A 64 29.00 -1.80 -26.51
C VAL A 64 28.77 -2.69 -25.29
N GLU A 65 29.70 -3.57 -24.96
CA GLU A 65 29.58 -4.49 -23.80
C GLU A 65 29.43 -3.74 -22.46
N ARG A 66 30.09 -2.60 -22.27
CA ARG A 66 29.91 -1.75 -21.07
C ARG A 66 28.56 -1.03 -21.01
N VAL A 67 27.98 -0.64 -22.15
CA VAL A 67 26.60 -0.11 -22.21
C VAL A 67 25.59 -1.21 -21.91
N PHE A 68 25.83 -2.43 -22.38
CA PHE A 68 24.96 -3.59 -22.20
C PHE A 68 24.96 -4.13 -20.74
N LEU A 69 26.12 -4.23 -20.08
CA LEU A 69 26.22 -4.73 -18.70
C LEU A 69 25.65 -3.77 -17.65
N LYS A 70 25.65 -2.46 -17.92
CA LYS A 70 25.13 -1.47 -16.96
C LYS A 70 23.60 -1.48 -16.87
N ASN A 71 22.90 -2.03 -17.87
CA ASN A 71 21.44 -1.98 -17.96
C ASN A 71 20.72 -3.25 -17.46
N THR A 72 21.44 -4.34 -17.22
CA THR A 72 20.87 -5.59 -16.68
C THR A 72 20.74 -5.57 -15.15
N ALA A 73 21.41 -4.65 -14.46
CA ALA A 73 21.47 -4.62 -13.00
C ALA A 73 20.37 -3.79 -12.29
N SER A 74 19.47 -3.08 -12.99
CA SER A 74 18.45 -2.24 -12.33
C SER A 74 16.98 -2.50 -12.71
N PHE A 75 16.68 -3.56 -13.45
CA PHE A 75 15.33 -3.83 -13.97
C PHE A 75 14.65 -5.07 -13.36
N GLY A 76 14.79 -5.25 -12.04
CA GLY A 76 14.24 -6.40 -11.29
C GLY A 76 12.81 -6.25 -10.76
N GLY A 77 12.19 -5.06 -10.87
CA GLY A 77 10.76 -4.87 -10.58
C GLY A 77 9.97 -4.81 -11.89
N SER A 78 8.92 -5.63 -12.04
CA SER A 78 8.00 -5.47 -13.18
C SER A 78 7.51 -4.02 -13.22
N ILE A 79 7.33 -3.43 -14.41
CA ILE A 79 6.78 -2.06 -14.54
C ILE A 79 5.45 -1.93 -13.79
N VAL A 80 4.72 -3.05 -13.69
CA VAL A 80 3.54 -3.23 -12.84
C VAL A 80 3.85 -2.90 -11.39
N PHE A 81 4.88 -3.49 -10.78
CA PHE A 81 5.24 -3.24 -9.40
C PHE A 81 5.61 -1.77 -9.14
N ARG A 82 6.31 -1.12 -10.08
CA ARG A 82 6.67 0.30 -9.97
C ARG A 82 5.46 1.25 -10.08
N LEU A 83 4.43 0.89 -10.83
CA LEU A 83 3.18 1.66 -10.93
C LEU A 83 2.18 1.31 -9.82
N PHE A 84 2.19 0.06 -9.35
CA PHE A 84 1.25 -0.46 -8.36
C PHE A 84 1.60 -0.04 -6.94
N MET A 85 2.90 0.02 -6.60
CA MET A 85 3.36 0.50 -5.29
C MET A 85 2.91 1.93 -4.95
N PRO A 86 3.12 2.96 -5.80
CA PRO A 86 2.64 4.30 -5.50
C PRO A 86 1.11 4.39 -5.51
N PHE A 87 0.43 3.62 -6.36
CA PHE A 87 -1.04 3.56 -6.35
C PHE A 87 -1.58 3.01 -5.01
N ILE A 88 -1.03 1.89 -4.52
CA ILE A 88 -1.37 1.34 -3.22
C ILE A 88 -1.07 2.35 -2.12
N LEU A 89 0.11 2.98 -2.16
CA LEU A 89 0.49 3.98 -1.16
C LEU A 89 -0.55 5.11 -1.10
N VAL A 90 -0.97 5.64 -2.25
CA VAL A 90 -1.98 6.69 -2.32
C VAL A 90 -3.33 6.21 -1.79
N VAL A 91 -3.78 5.00 -2.17
CA VAL A 91 -5.05 4.47 -1.65
C VAL A 91 -4.99 4.28 -0.14
N LEU A 92 -3.87 3.75 0.39
CA LEU A 92 -3.69 3.56 1.82
C LEU A 92 -3.63 4.88 2.58
N THR A 93 -2.95 5.91 2.06
CA THR A 93 -2.87 7.21 2.71
C THR A 93 -4.22 7.92 2.69
N VAL A 94 -4.95 7.89 1.57
CA VAL A 94 -6.30 8.46 1.47
C VAL A 94 -7.25 7.73 2.41
N THR A 95 -7.22 6.39 2.42
CA THR A 95 -8.08 5.58 3.30
C THR A 95 -7.76 5.84 4.77
N SER A 96 -6.48 5.90 5.13
CA SER A 96 -6.03 6.23 6.49
C SER A 96 -6.43 7.66 6.90
N CYS A 97 -6.34 8.63 5.99
CA CYS A 97 -6.78 10.00 6.24
C CYS A 97 -8.30 10.08 6.45
N ILE A 98 -9.09 9.36 5.66
CA ILE A 98 -10.55 9.28 5.82
C ILE A 98 -10.90 8.61 7.14
N LEU A 99 -10.27 7.48 7.48
CA LEU A 99 -10.44 6.80 8.76
C LEU A 99 -10.07 7.72 9.92
N TYR A 100 -8.92 8.40 9.83
CA TYR A 100 -8.46 9.34 10.85
C TYR A 100 -9.43 10.51 11.04
N SER A 101 -9.86 11.14 9.96
CA SER A 101 -10.86 12.21 10.00
C SER A 101 -12.18 11.70 10.58
N TYR A 102 -12.60 10.48 10.23
CA TYR A 102 -13.79 9.86 10.78
C TYR A 102 -13.66 9.66 12.29
N PHE A 103 -12.59 9.00 12.74
CA PHE A 103 -12.33 8.75 14.16
C PHE A 103 -12.17 10.02 14.99
N PHE A 104 -11.69 11.12 14.41
CA PHE A 104 -11.50 12.38 15.12
C PHE A 104 -12.75 13.29 15.11
N SER A 105 -13.50 13.32 14.01
CA SER A 105 -14.65 14.23 13.83
C SER A 105 -15.97 13.66 14.35
N VAL A 106 -16.19 12.35 14.20
CA VAL A 106 -17.46 11.69 14.54
C VAL A 106 -17.77 11.67 16.03
N PRO A 107 -16.83 11.31 16.95
CA PRO A 107 -17.16 11.28 18.38
C PRO A 107 -17.56 12.67 18.92
N LYS A 108 -16.96 13.75 18.40
CA LYS A 108 -17.28 15.12 18.82
C LYS A 108 -18.68 15.54 18.38
N LEU A 109 -19.08 15.20 17.15
CA LEU A 109 -20.41 15.54 16.63
C LEU A 109 -21.54 14.79 17.37
N ILE A 110 -21.24 13.55 17.79
CA ILE A 110 -22.19 12.68 18.49
C ILE A 110 -22.44 13.17 19.92
N GLU A 111 -21.38 13.49 20.65
CA GLU A 111 -21.50 13.92 22.05
C GLU A 111 -22.37 15.18 22.17
N ASP A 112 -22.21 16.14 21.26
CA ASP A 112 -23.04 17.34 21.21
C ASP A 112 -24.52 17.04 20.88
N GLN A 113 -24.79 16.12 19.95
CA GLN A 113 -26.17 15.75 19.60
C GLN A 113 -26.88 15.02 20.76
N ILE A 114 -26.18 14.11 21.45
CA ILE A 114 -26.73 13.43 22.63
C ILE A 114 -26.95 14.45 23.75
N ASN A 115 -25.96 15.30 24.01
CA ASN A 115 -26.04 16.33 25.04
C ASN A 115 -27.27 17.22 24.84
N GLN A 116 -27.48 17.72 23.62
CA GLN A 116 -28.62 18.58 23.32
C GLN A 116 -29.96 17.86 23.47
N ARG A 117 -30.05 16.60 23.02
CA ARG A 117 -31.29 15.81 23.13
C ARG A 117 -31.60 15.44 24.58
N ALA A 118 -30.64 14.90 25.31
CA ALA A 118 -30.79 14.54 26.73
C ALA A 118 -31.08 15.77 27.58
N PHE A 119 -30.43 16.91 27.29
CA PHE A 119 -30.68 18.17 27.98
C PHE A 119 -32.10 18.66 27.74
N ALA A 120 -32.58 18.66 26.48
CA ALA A 120 -33.94 19.08 26.16
C ALA A 120 -35.00 18.21 26.85
N LEU A 121 -34.82 16.88 26.86
CA LEU A 121 -35.71 15.96 27.56
C LEU A 121 -35.71 16.22 29.08
N SER A 122 -34.53 16.28 29.69
CA SER A 122 -34.37 16.52 31.13
C SER A 122 -34.93 17.87 31.56
N ARG A 123 -34.70 18.92 30.76
CA ARG A 123 -35.21 20.26 31.00
C ARG A 123 -36.73 20.34 30.90
N THR A 124 -37.30 19.68 29.90
CA THR A 124 -38.76 19.63 29.69
C THR A 124 -39.43 18.86 30.83
N LEU A 125 -38.89 17.68 31.18
CA LEU A 125 -39.37 16.88 32.29
C LEU A 125 -39.25 17.63 33.63
N SER A 126 -38.09 18.24 33.91
CA SER A 126 -37.88 19.11 35.07
C SER A 126 -38.92 20.23 35.17
N SER A 127 -39.31 20.82 34.03
CA SER A 127 -40.37 21.83 34.00
C SER A 127 -41.75 21.22 34.30
N ALA A 128 -42.06 20.08 33.70
CA ALA A 128 -43.35 19.40 33.87
C ALA A 128 -43.58 18.92 35.31
N ILE A 129 -42.55 18.40 35.98
CA ILE A 129 -42.68 17.89 37.35
C ILE A 129 -42.51 18.96 38.43
N SER A 130 -42.13 20.19 38.07
CA SER A 130 -41.83 21.24 39.06
C SER A 130 -42.98 21.49 40.03
N GLN A 131 -44.21 21.62 39.53
CA GLN A 131 -45.40 21.84 40.35
C GLN A 131 -45.83 20.59 41.14
N PRO A 132 -45.95 19.39 40.50
CA PRO A 132 -46.21 18.15 41.23
C PRO A 132 -45.23 17.85 42.36
N LEU A 133 -43.94 18.15 42.16
CA LEU A 133 -42.87 17.87 43.12
C LEU A 133 -42.96 18.79 44.35
N VAL A 134 -43.23 20.09 44.15
CA VAL A 134 -43.46 21.05 45.26
C VAL A 134 -44.69 20.66 46.08
N LEU A 135 -45.75 20.20 45.40
CA LEU A 135 -46.98 19.74 46.04
C LEU A 135 -46.86 18.32 46.62
N ARG A 136 -45.68 17.69 46.55
CA ARG A 136 -45.42 16.30 46.96
C ARG A 136 -46.40 15.28 46.36
N ASN A 137 -46.93 15.58 45.17
CA ASN A 137 -47.77 14.66 44.41
C ASN A 137 -46.89 13.69 43.63
N TYR A 138 -46.34 12.70 44.35
CA TYR A 138 -45.41 11.72 43.79
C TYR A 138 -46.04 10.85 42.70
N LEU A 139 -47.36 10.64 42.73
CA LEU A 139 -48.08 9.91 41.69
C LEU A 139 -48.02 10.65 40.35
N ALA A 140 -48.29 11.97 40.37
CA ALA A 140 -48.19 12.80 39.16
C ALA A 140 -46.75 12.92 38.65
N VAL A 141 -45.75 12.94 39.55
CA VAL A 141 -44.34 12.88 39.16
C VAL A 141 -44.03 11.57 38.46
N ASN A 142 -44.47 10.43 39.01
CA ASN A 142 -44.24 9.11 38.43
C ASN A 142 -44.90 8.96 37.05
N GLN A 143 -46.15 9.40 36.89
CA GLN A 143 -46.85 9.40 35.61
C GLN A 143 -46.14 10.26 34.57
N SER A 144 -45.68 11.45 34.98
CA SER A 144 -44.92 12.35 34.10
C SER A 144 -43.60 11.71 33.68
N ALA A 145 -42.85 11.11 34.60
CA ALA A 145 -41.58 10.46 34.33
C ALA A 145 -41.73 9.22 33.41
N ALA A 146 -42.81 8.45 33.58
CA ALA A 146 -43.08 7.25 32.78
C ALA A 146 -43.17 7.56 31.28
N LEU A 147 -43.82 8.67 30.90
CA LEU A 147 -43.93 9.11 29.51
C LEU A 147 -42.57 9.35 28.84
N TYR A 148 -41.57 9.79 29.60
CA TYR A 148 -40.22 10.01 29.08
C TYR A 148 -39.38 8.73 29.12
N ALA A 149 -39.60 7.85 30.10
CA ALA A 149 -38.90 6.57 30.17
C ALA A 149 -39.22 5.69 28.94
N GLU A 150 -40.46 5.74 28.43
CA GLU A 150 -40.87 4.98 27.24
C GLU A 150 -40.34 5.53 25.91
N LEU A 151 -39.68 6.69 25.89
CA LEU A 151 -39.15 7.27 24.65
C LEU A 151 -37.99 6.45 24.09
N PRO A 152 -37.87 6.34 22.75
CA PRO A 152 -36.82 5.54 22.12
C PRO A 152 -35.42 6.11 22.41
N GLY A 153 -34.55 5.25 22.91
CA GLY A 153 -33.16 5.58 23.27
C GLY A 153 -32.99 6.05 24.71
N VAL A 154 -34.07 6.21 25.49
CA VAL A 154 -33.99 6.49 26.92
C VAL A 154 -33.71 5.18 27.67
N ALA A 155 -32.63 5.18 28.44
CA ALA A 155 -32.23 4.06 29.27
C ALA A 155 -32.99 4.08 30.60
N TYR A 156 -33.01 5.25 31.26
CA TYR A 156 -33.80 5.45 32.46
C TYR A 156 -34.13 6.93 32.69
N VAL A 157 -35.09 7.14 33.57
CA VAL A 157 -35.46 8.44 34.12
C VAL A 157 -35.53 8.30 35.63
N SER A 158 -34.90 9.21 36.37
CA SER A 158 -35.05 9.27 37.82
C SER A 158 -35.27 10.69 38.31
N VAL A 159 -36.09 10.83 39.34
CA VAL A 159 -36.37 12.09 40.00
C VAL A 159 -35.99 11.96 41.47
N GLN A 160 -35.19 12.90 41.94
CA GLN A 160 -34.86 13.08 43.34
C GLN A 160 -35.60 14.29 43.91
N SER A 161 -35.99 14.21 45.17
CA SER A 161 -36.49 15.34 45.95
C SER A 161 -35.31 16.19 46.47
N ARG A 162 -35.60 17.36 47.06
CA ARG A 162 -34.61 18.29 47.61
C ARG A 162 -33.70 17.67 48.68
N ASP A 163 -34.19 16.66 49.39
CA ASP A 163 -33.48 15.89 50.41
C ASP A 163 -32.57 14.79 49.84
N GLY A 164 -32.50 14.65 48.51
CA GLY A 164 -31.75 13.59 47.84
C GLY A 164 -32.46 12.22 47.88
N SER A 165 -33.70 12.16 48.37
CA SER A 165 -34.48 10.92 48.33
C SER A 165 -34.98 10.64 46.90
N LEU A 166 -34.91 9.38 46.47
CA LEU A 166 -35.43 8.95 45.18
C LEU A 166 -36.96 8.96 45.22
N VAL A 167 -37.57 9.80 44.41
CA VAL A 167 -39.04 9.91 44.26
C VAL A 167 -39.56 8.89 43.27
N THR A 168 -38.91 8.80 42.11
CA THR A 168 -39.23 7.81 41.08
C THR A 168 -37.96 7.46 40.31
N GLY A 169 -37.87 6.21 39.88
CA GLY A 169 -36.80 5.70 39.02
C GLY A 169 -37.40 4.64 38.09
N LEU A 170 -37.37 4.90 36.80
CA LEU A 170 -38.01 4.08 35.78
C LEU A 170 -37.00 3.78 34.67
N PHE A 171 -36.97 2.53 34.22
CA PHE A 171 -36.19 2.12 33.05
C PHE A 171 -37.08 2.08 31.82
N GLY A 172 -36.54 2.53 30.68
CA GLY A 172 -37.26 2.54 29.41
C GLY A 172 -37.27 1.18 28.73
N SER A 173 -36.10 0.74 28.29
CA SER A 173 -35.92 -0.51 27.54
C SER A 173 -35.12 -1.53 28.36
N MET A 174 -35.79 -2.22 29.29
CA MET A 174 -35.14 -3.21 30.18
C MET A 174 -34.53 -4.40 29.43
N ASP A 175 -35.02 -4.69 28.23
CA ASP A 175 -34.52 -5.73 27.33
C ASP A 175 -33.09 -5.48 26.83
N ARG A 176 -32.62 -4.22 26.87
CA ARG A 176 -31.29 -3.83 26.38
C ARG A 176 -30.18 -4.01 27.41
N PHE A 177 -30.53 -4.17 28.68
CA PHE A 177 -29.58 -4.36 29.77
C PHE A 177 -29.20 -5.83 29.94
N ASP A 178 -28.10 -6.08 30.65
CA ASP A 178 -27.70 -7.43 31.01
C ASP A 178 -28.81 -8.17 31.79
N GLN A 179 -29.00 -9.46 31.49
CA GLN A 179 -30.04 -10.27 32.13
C GLN A 179 -29.92 -10.32 33.66
N ASN A 180 -28.69 -10.25 34.20
CA ASN A 180 -28.46 -10.23 35.64
C ASN A 180 -28.97 -8.93 36.25
N PHE A 181 -28.64 -7.79 35.63
CA PHE A 181 -29.12 -6.49 36.06
C PHE A 181 -30.64 -6.39 35.96
N ALA A 182 -31.24 -6.88 34.88
CA ALA A 182 -32.69 -6.89 34.73
C ALA A 182 -33.40 -7.67 35.85
N ARG A 183 -32.87 -8.86 36.20
CA ARG A 183 -33.38 -9.65 37.33
C ARG A 183 -33.23 -8.92 38.67
N ASP A 184 -32.09 -8.27 38.89
CA ASP A 184 -31.84 -7.51 40.11
C ASP A 184 -32.81 -6.33 40.27
N VAL A 185 -33.05 -5.57 39.21
CA VAL A 185 -34.01 -4.46 39.21
C VAL A 185 -35.44 -4.95 39.43
N LEU A 186 -35.83 -6.09 38.85
CA LEU A 186 -37.15 -6.68 39.10
C LEU A 186 -37.34 -7.10 40.56
N ALA A 187 -36.27 -7.55 41.22
CA ALA A 187 -36.33 -7.99 42.62
C ALA A 187 -36.23 -6.84 43.63
N ARG A 188 -35.39 -5.83 43.35
CA ARG A 188 -35.02 -4.77 44.30
C ARG A 188 -35.54 -3.38 43.93
N GLY A 189 -36.11 -3.21 42.74
CA GLY A 189 -36.52 -1.92 42.19
C GLY A 189 -35.36 -1.12 41.62
N PHE A 190 -35.56 0.19 41.47
CA PHE A 190 -34.56 1.08 40.88
C PHE A 190 -33.33 1.26 41.81
N PRO A 191 -32.10 1.01 41.33
CA PRO A 191 -30.89 1.18 42.14
C PRO A 191 -30.57 2.66 42.38
N VAL A 192 -30.55 3.09 43.64
CA VAL A 192 -30.30 4.49 44.03
C VAL A 192 -28.86 4.91 43.73
N GLU A 193 -27.94 3.95 43.60
CA GLU A 193 -26.52 4.18 43.31
C GLU A 193 -26.32 4.86 41.95
N ILE A 194 -27.18 4.58 40.97
CA ILE A 194 -27.09 5.16 39.61
C ILE A 194 -27.12 6.69 39.67
N VAL A 195 -28.00 7.23 40.52
CA VAL A 195 -28.23 8.67 40.60
C VAL A 195 -27.06 9.40 41.24
N HIS A 196 -26.32 8.72 42.12
CA HIS A 196 -25.13 9.25 42.78
C HIS A 196 -23.88 9.23 41.88
N MET A 197 -23.93 8.56 40.72
CA MET A 197 -22.81 8.53 39.77
C MET A 197 -22.62 9.86 39.03
N ASN A 198 -23.63 10.74 39.00
CA ASN A 198 -23.57 12.04 38.34
C ASN A 198 -24.13 13.16 39.24
N PRO A 199 -23.47 13.50 40.35
CA PRO A 199 -23.95 14.55 41.25
C PRO A 199 -23.91 15.91 40.56
N ILE A 200 -24.95 16.73 40.74
CA ILE A 200 -24.94 18.12 40.25
C ILE A 200 -24.10 18.98 41.19
N PRO A 201 -23.07 19.70 40.70
CA PRO A 201 -22.30 20.64 41.51
C PRO A 201 -23.20 21.73 42.12
N GLU A 202 -22.94 22.15 43.36
CA GLU A 202 -23.80 23.11 44.11
C GLU A 202 -24.08 24.44 43.38
N LYS A 203 -23.25 24.82 42.40
CA LYS A 203 -23.38 26.06 41.62
C LYS A 203 -23.88 25.83 40.19
N ALA A 204 -24.09 24.58 39.79
CA ALA A 204 -24.54 24.21 38.46
C ALA A 204 -26.02 23.84 38.47
N THR A 205 -26.71 24.05 37.35
CA THR A 205 -28.11 23.60 37.16
C THR A 205 -28.20 22.37 36.26
N VAL A 206 -27.07 21.94 35.72
CA VAL A 206 -26.92 20.85 34.76
C VAL A 206 -25.62 20.11 35.06
N SER A 207 -25.66 18.78 35.00
CA SER A 207 -24.47 17.93 35.00
C SER A 207 -24.63 16.86 33.93
N ALA A 208 -23.57 16.61 33.15
CA ALA A 208 -23.56 15.57 32.12
C ALA A 208 -22.39 14.63 32.41
N SER A 209 -22.65 13.32 32.41
CA SER A 209 -21.63 12.31 32.67
C SER A 209 -21.92 11.03 31.91
N ASN A 210 -20.86 10.35 31.49
CA ASN A 210 -20.96 9.02 30.90
C ASN A 210 -20.81 7.98 32.01
N ILE A 211 -21.85 7.17 32.23
CA ILE A 211 -21.91 6.14 33.26
C ILE A 211 -22.14 4.76 32.64
N ILE A 212 -21.84 3.71 33.40
CA ILE A 212 -22.07 2.33 32.97
C ILE A 212 -23.09 1.70 33.90
N VAL A 213 -24.23 1.28 33.34
CA VAL A 213 -25.33 0.67 34.11
C VAL A 213 -25.76 -0.60 33.40
N GLY A 214 -25.83 -1.71 34.15
CA GLY A 214 -26.26 -3.00 33.61
C GLY A 214 -25.50 -3.45 32.36
N GLY A 215 -24.19 -3.20 32.33
CA GLY A 215 -23.30 -3.58 31.22
C GLY A 215 -23.32 -2.65 30.01
N ARG A 216 -24.15 -1.59 30.02
CA ARG A 216 -24.33 -0.67 28.89
C ARG A 216 -23.76 0.71 29.20
N LYS A 217 -23.23 1.38 28.18
CA LYS A 217 -22.78 2.77 28.28
C LYS A 217 -23.99 3.70 28.15
N ILE A 218 -24.19 4.53 29.16
CA ILE A 218 -25.30 5.48 29.24
C ILE A 218 -24.73 6.87 29.41
N HIS A 219 -25.28 7.80 28.64
CA HIS A 219 -25.02 9.21 28.82
C HIS A 219 -26.11 9.81 29.72
N ASP A 220 -25.77 10.17 30.95
CA ASP A 220 -26.69 10.73 31.94
C ASP A 220 -26.60 12.25 31.98
N ILE A 221 -27.77 12.91 31.94
CA ILE A 221 -27.88 14.35 32.20
C ILE A 221 -28.79 14.59 33.40
N GLY A 222 -28.20 15.20 34.44
CA GLY A 222 -28.90 15.73 35.60
C GLY A 222 -29.28 17.20 35.38
N VAL A 223 -30.55 17.56 35.61
CA VAL A 223 -31.04 18.95 35.60
C VAL A 223 -31.75 19.25 36.91
N ALA A 224 -31.39 20.36 37.54
CA ALA A 224 -32.05 20.84 38.75
C ALA A 224 -33.45 21.38 38.44
N VAL A 225 -34.44 20.98 39.25
CA VAL A 225 -35.81 21.45 39.16
C VAL A 225 -35.91 22.89 39.65
N ARG A 226 -36.74 23.71 38.99
CA ARG A 226 -36.96 25.11 39.39
C ARG A 226 -37.36 25.20 40.87
N GLY A 227 -36.79 26.17 41.57
CA GLY A 227 -37.02 26.36 43.00
C GLY A 227 -36.22 25.43 43.92
N ASN A 228 -35.21 24.71 43.38
CA ASN A 228 -34.40 23.74 44.13
C ASN A 228 -35.26 22.66 44.80
N SER A 229 -36.34 22.27 44.11
CA SER A 229 -37.34 21.32 44.63
C SER A 229 -36.91 19.86 44.45
N GLY A 230 -35.82 19.62 43.73
CA GLY A 230 -35.28 18.31 43.41
C GLY A 230 -34.41 18.31 42.17
N VAL A 231 -34.01 17.12 41.72
CA VAL A 231 -33.15 16.90 40.57
C VAL A 231 -33.74 15.82 39.67
N VAL A 232 -33.68 16.02 38.36
CA VAL A 232 -34.10 15.04 37.36
C VAL A 232 -32.88 14.52 36.63
N HIS A 233 -32.76 13.22 36.49
CA HIS A 233 -31.75 12.57 35.66
C HIS A 233 -32.44 11.82 34.52
N VAL A 234 -31.90 11.99 33.31
CA VAL A 234 -32.31 11.21 32.14
C VAL A 234 -31.05 10.59 31.54
N GLY A 235 -31.02 9.27 31.52
CA GLY A 235 -29.97 8.49 30.87
C GLY A 235 -30.38 8.09 29.46
N LEU A 236 -29.53 8.32 28.47
CA LEU A 236 -29.70 7.83 27.09
C LEU A 236 -28.70 6.71 26.78
N PHE A 237 -29.11 5.68 26.06
CA PHE A 237 -28.20 4.65 25.56
C PHE A 237 -27.23 5.22 24.52
N MET A 238 -25.94 4.91 24.63
CA MET A 238 -24.96 5.27 23.60
C MET A 238 -24.91 4.28 22.43
N ASP A 239 -25.45 3.06 22.58
CA ASP A 239 -25.22 1.98 21.61
C ASP A 239 -26.04 2.09 20.31
N ASP A 240 -27.14 2.86 20.30
CA ASP A 240 -27.91 3.10 19.05
C ASP A 240 -27.07 3.83 17.99
N ILE A 241 -26.00 4.46 18.44
CA ILE A 241 -25.09 5.23 17.61
C ILE A 241 -24.08 4.30 16.93
N ASP A 242 -23.63 3.23 17.58
CA ASP A 242 -22.75 2.23 16.96
C ASP A 242 -23.42 1.56 15.74
N ALA A 243 -24.72 1.28 15.85
CA ALA A 243 -25.50 0.75 14.73
C ALA A 243 -25.72 1.78 13.61
N ALA A 244 -25.97 3.05 13.96
CA ALA A 244 -26.08 4.15 13.00
C ALA A 244 -24.75 4.44 12.29
N ILE A 245 -23.63 4.29 13.01
CA ILE A 245 -22.25 4.36 12.52
C ILE A 245 -22.02 3.25 11.49
N MET A 246 -22.33 2.00 11.82
CA MET A 246 -22.08 0.87 10.93
C MET A 246 -22.90 0.97 9.62
N ARG A 247 -24.08 1.58 9.69
CA ARG A 247 -24.92 1.86 8.52
C ARG A 247 -24.32 2.95 7.62
N SER A 248 -23.70 3.96 8.22
CA SER A 248 -23.00 5.04 7.51
C SER A 248 -21.65 4.62 6.95
N LEU A 249 -20.94 3.69 7.59
CA LEU A 249 -19.63 3.20 7.14
C LEU A 249 -19.70 2.25 5.93
N ARG A 250 -20.73 1.41 5.85
CA ARG A 250 -20.88 0.42 4.78
C ARG A 250 -20.79 1.00 3.34
N PRO A 251 -21.48 2.09 2.98
CA PRO A 251 -21.36 2.65 1.63
C PRO A 251 -19.97 3.26 1.38
N LEU A 252 -19.36 3.87 2.40
CA LEU A 252 -18.02 4.46 2.28
C LEU A 252 -16.95 3.39 2.00
N VAL A 253 -16.99 2.27 2.74
CA VAL A 253 -16.11 1.13 2.50
C VAL A 253 -16.36 0.52 1.12
N ALA A 254 -17.63 0.41 0.69
CA ALA A 254 -17.96 -0.11 -0.64
C ALA A 254 -17.35 0.75 -1.77
N VAL A 255 -17.39 2.08 -1.64
CA VAL A 255 -16.76 3.00 -2.61
C VAL A 255 -15.24 2.84 -2.62
N ILE A 256 -14.59 2.71 -1.45
CA ILE A 256 -13.14 2.49 -1.37
C ILE A 256 -12.74 1.18 -2.07
N VAL A 257 -13.46 0.08 -1.80
CA VAL A 257 -13.23 -1.22 -2.44
C VAL A 257 -13.42 -1.10 -3.96
N LEU A 258 -14.45 -0.39 -4.41
CA LEU A 258 -14.72 -0.19 -5.83
C LEU A 258 -13.59 0.61 -6.52
N ILE A 259 -13.09 1.69 -5.90
CA ILE A 259 -11.95 2.45 -6.42
C ILE A 259 -10.68 1.59 -6.48
N PHE A 260 -10.44 0.78 -5.45
CA PHE A 260 -9.29 -0.12 -5.41
C PHE A 260 -9.34 -1.16 -6.53
N VAL A 261 -10.50 -1.80 -6.73
CA VAL A 261 -10.71 -2.78 -7.81
C VAL A 261 -10.57 -2.12 -9.18
N ALA A 262 -11.17 -0.94 -9.39
CA ALA A 262 -11.07 -0.20 -10.64
C ALA A 262 -9.61 0.20 -10.96
N GLY A 263 -8.86 0.68 -9.96
CA GLY A 263 -7.46 1.02 -10.13
C GLY A 263 -6.57 -0.18 -10.40
N ALA A 264 -6.79 -1.31 -9.70
CA ALA A 264 -6.10 -2.56 -9.98
C ALA A 264 -6.37 -3.06 -11.42
N MET A 265 -7.63 -2.99 -11.88
CA MET A 265 -7.99 -3.29 -13.26
C MET A 265 -7.31 -2.35 -14.26
N GLY A 266 -7.28 -1.04 -13.98
CA GLY A 266 -6.62 -0.04 -14.82
C GLY A 266 -5.11 -0.29 -14.97
N ILE A 267 -4.42 -0.59 -13.87
CA ILE A 267 -2.98 -0.88 -13.90
C ILE A 267 -2.71 -2.19 -14.65
N TRP A 268 -3.54 -3.22 -14.45
CA TRP A 268 -3.44 -4.46 -15.19
C TRP A 268 -3.61 -4.23 -16.70
N TRP A 269 -4.58 -3.39 -17.08
CA TRP A 269 -4.83 -3.04 -18.47
C TRP A 269 -3.64 -2.28 -19.09
N VAL A 270 -3.14 -1.22 -18.45
CA VAL A 270 -1.97 -0.44 -18.92
C VAL A 270 -0.72 -1.32 -19.03
N SER A 271 -0.49 -2.19 -18.06
CA SER A 271 0.63 -3.13 -18.12
C SER A 271 0.55 -4.04 -19.34
N SER A 272 -0.64 -4.56 -19.64
CA SER A 272 -0.86 -5.46 -20.75
C SER A 272 -0.78 -4.77 -22.11
N SER A 273 -1.26 -3.53 -22.21
CA SER A 273 -1.38 -2.79 -23.47
C SER A 273 -0.11 -2.03 -23.85
N LEU A 274 0.66 -1.55 -22.86
CA LEU A 274 1.82 -0.68 -23.11
C LEU A 274 3.13 -1.33 -22.69
N SER A 275 3.23 -1.81 -21.45
CA SER A 275 4.51 -2.30 -20.91
C SER A 275 4.99 -3.58 -21.60
N ARG A 276 4.08 -4.50 -21.96
CA ARG A 276 4.43 -5.77 -22.63
C ARG A 276 4.96 -5.55 -24.05
N PRO A 277 4.28 -4.80 -24.95
CA PRO A 277 4.81 -4.52 -26.28
C PRO A 277 6.16 -3.79 -26.25
N LEU A 278 6.31 -2.77 -25.41
CA LEU A 278 7.57 -2.02 -25.27
C LEU A 278 8.72 -2.94 -24.87
N LYS A 279 8.52 -3.82 -23.88
CA LYS A 279 9.55 -4.78 -23.46
C LYS A 279 9.91 -5.78 -24.55
N LYS A 280 8.95 -6.17 -25.39
CA LYS A 280 9.20 -7.02 -26.57
C LYS A 280 10.02 -6.26 -27.62
N LEU A 281 9.66 -5.01 -27.88
CA LEU A 281 10.35 -4.12 -28.83
C LEU A 281 11.80 -3.90 -28.43
N THR A 282 12.06 -3.57 -27.15
CA THR A 282 13.42 -3.42 -26.62
C THR A 282 14.25 -4.68 -26.85
N ARG A 283 13.71 -5.87 -26.53
CA ARG A 283 14.42 -7.15 -26.73
C ARG A 283 14.72 -7.44 -28.20
N THR A 284 13.80 -7.12 -29.11
CA THR A 284 14.04 -7.32 -30.54
C THR A 284 15.08 -6.35 -31.06
N THR A 285 15.06 -5.09 -30.64
CA THR A 285 16.09 -4.10 -30.99
C THR A 285 17.46 -4.47 -30.44
N GLU A 286 17.55 -5.00 -29.22
CA GLU A 286 18.79 -5.55 -28.65
C GLU A 286 19.33 -6.72 -29.49
N ALA A 287 18.47 -7.64 -29.94
CA ALA A 287 18.88 -8.73 -30.82
C ALA A 287 19.41 -8.23 -32.18
N ILE A 288 18.74 -7.23 -32.77
CA ILE A 288 19.20 -6.58 -34.02
C ILE A 288 20.57 -5.93 -33.83
N ALA A 289 20.79 -5.26 -32.69
CA ALA A 289 22.08 -4.64 -32.37
C ALA A 289 23.21 -5.67 -32.21
N LEU A 290 22.90 -6.89 -31.78
CA LEU A 290 23.83 -8.02 -31.70
C LEU A 290 24.04 -8.75 -33.04
N GLY A 291 23.45 -8.26 -34.14
CA GLY A 291 23.59 -8.83 -35.47
C GLY A 291 22.55 -9.89 -35.86
N ASP A 292 21.55 -10.15 -34.99
CA ASP A 292 20.42 -11.04 -35.31
C ASP A 292 19.39 -10.28 -36.16
N PHE A 293 19.64 -10.21 -37.47
CA PHE A 293 18.74 -9.58 -38.44
C PHE A 293 17.71 -10.55 -39.03
N ASP A 294 17.59 -11.79 -38.56
CA ASP A 294 16.64 -12.75 -39.11
C ASP A 294 15.30 -12.76 -38.37
N LYS A 295 15.25 -12.24 -37.13
CA LYS A 295 14.00 -12.05 -36.40
C LYS A 295 13.21 -10.85 -36.90
N GLU A 296 11.98 -11.10 -37.33
CA GLU A 296 11.00 -10.06 -37.65
C GLU A 296 10.44 -9.38 -36.40
N VAL A 297 10.19 -8.07 -36.48
CA VAL A 297 9.54 -7.31 -35.40
C VAL A 297 8.02 -7.55 -35.43
N GLN A 298 7.58 -8.75 -35.03
CA GLN A 298 6.15 -9.08 -34.93
C GLN A 298 5.56 -8.60 -33.59
N ILE A 299 5.19 -7.32 -33.52
CA ILE A 299 4.61 -6.71 -32.32
C ILE A 299 3.20 -6.25 -32.64
N HIS A 300 2.22 -6.86 -31.97
CA HIS A 300 0.83 -6.47 -32.06
C HIS A 300 0.59 -5.31 -31.09
N GLY A 301 0.55 -4.09 -31.63
CA GLY A 301 0.24 -2.85 -30.91
C GLY A 301 -0.83 -2.04 -31.62
N LYS A 302 -1.39 -1.02 -30.96
CA LYS A 302 -2.29 -0.03 -31.56
C LYS A 302 -1.70 1.37 -31.38
N GLY A 303 -2.02 2.28 -32.30
CA GLY A 303 -1.56 3.68 -32.26
C GLY A 303 -0.03 3.78 -32.32
N GLU A 304 0.53 4.66 -31.49
CA GLU A 304 1.96 5.02 -31.46
C GLU A 304 2.91 3.81 -31.31
N ILE A 305 2.46 2.74 -30.63
CA ILE A 305 3.27 1.52 -30.44
C ILE A 305 3.43 0.75 -31.76
N MET A 306 2.41 0.77 -32.63
CA MET A 306 2.52 0.16 -33.95
C MET A 306 3.43 0.98 -34.86
N ASP A 307 3.31 2.31 -34.82
CA ASP A 307 4.16 3.20 -35.61
C ASP A 307 5.64 3.01 -35.26
N LEU A 308 5.94 2.87 -33.95
CA LEU A 308 7.28 2.56 -33.48
C LEU A 308 7.77 1.17 -33.94
N ALA A 309 6.91 0.15 -33.92
CA ALA A 309 7.25 -1.18 -34.39
C ALA A 309 7.59 -1.18 -35.89
N LEU A 310 6.83 -0.45 -36.71
CA LEU A 310 7.06 -0.30 -38.14
C LEU A 310 8.37 0.45 -38.44
N ALA A 311 8.68 1.49 -37.66
CA ALA A 311 9.94 2.22 -37.80
C ALA A 311 11.16 1.32 -37.50
N VAL A 312 11.10 0.54 -36.43
CA VAL A 312 12.19 -0.40 -36.07
C VAL A 312 12.33 -1.52 -37.10
N GLU A 313 11.23 -2.03 -37.63
CA GLU A 313 11.25 -3.04 -38.69
C GLU A 313 11.89 -2.49 -39.98
N SER A 314 11.53 -1.26 -40.37
CA SER A 314 12.11 -0.59 -41.53
C SER A 314 13.64 -0.42 -41.38
N MET A 315 14.10 -0.05 -40.19
CA MET A 315 15.52 0.04 -39.86
C MET A 315 16.23 -1.31 -39.96
N ARG A 316 15.62 -2.38 -39.42
CA ARG A 316 16.16 -3.75 -39.50
C ARG A 316 16.36 -4.18 -40.96
N ILE A 317 15.36 -3.98 -41.81
CA ILE A 317 15.40 -4.32 -43.23
C ILE A 317 16.51 -3.54 -43.94
N ALA A 318 16.61 -2.24 -43.67
CA ALA A 318 17.65 -1.39 -44.25
C ALA A 318 19.06 -1.90 -43.89
N ILE A 319 19.32 -2.19 -42.61
CA ILE A 319 20.62 -2.70 -42.14
C ILE A 319 20.93 -4.08 -42.76
N LYS A 320 19.96 -5.01 -42.76
CA LYS A 320 20.12 -6.35 -43.36
C LYS A 320 20.50 -6.25 -44.83
N SER A 321 19.83 -5.36 -45.58
CA SER A 321 20.10 -5.16 -47.00
C SER A 321 21.50 -4.58 -47.25
N ALA A 322 21.96 -3.65 -46.41
CA ALA A 322 23.28 -3.05 -46.50
C ALA A 322 24.39 -4.09 -46.25
N ILE A 323 24.25 -4.91 -45.20
CA ILE A 323 25.21 -5.97 -44.88
C ILE A 323 25.26 -7.04 -45.97
N THR A 324 24.10 -7.45 -46.51
CA THR A 324 24.04 -8.44 -47.60
C THR A 324 24.75 -7.94 -48.87
N ARG A 325 24.60 -6.65 -49.20
CA ARG A 325 25.32 -6.03 -50.33
C ARG A 325 26.84 -6.00 -50.13
N LEU A 326 27.31 -5.79 -48.90
CA LEU A 326 28.74 -5.85 -48.59
C LEU A 326 29.27 -7.29 -48.72
N LYS A 327 28.53 -8.27 -48.22
CA LYS A 327 28.89 -9.69 -48.32
C LYS A 327 29.01 -10.18 -49.76
N ASN A 328 28.13 -9.73 -50.66
CA ASN A 328 28.13 -10.14 -52.07
C ASN A 328 29.19 -9.41 -52.94
N ARG A 329 29.90 -8.42 -52.40
CA ARG A 329 30.99 -7.70 -53.10
C ARG A 329 32.39 -8.28 -52.82
N GLN A 330 32.51 -9.22 -51.90
CA GLN A 330 33.72 -10.02 -51.66
C GLN A 330 33.59 -11.37 -52.36
#